data_AF-A0A3C1PYT6-F1
#
_entry.id   AF-A0A3C1PYT6-F1
#
_cell.length_a   1.000
_cell.length_b   1.000
_cell.length_c   1.000
_cell.angle_alpha   90.00
_cell.angle_beta   90.00
_cell.angle_gamma   90.00
#
_symmetry.space_group_name_H-M   'P 1'
#
loop_
_entity.id
_entity.type
_entity.pdbx_description
1 polymer ?
#
loop_
_entity_poly.entity_id
_entity_poly.type
_entity_poly.pdbx_seq_one_letter_code
_entity_poly.pdbx_strand_id
1 'polypeptide(L)'
;MFPVPRFLRLSGTEAYNHTSDKNFLMIGERTNVAGSPRFRKLIKEDKLEEALEVARQQVENGANVIDICFDDGLIDGKFMMAKFLDLIQAEPDIQAVPIMVDSSKWEIIEEGLKHLQGKGIVNSISLKEGEAAFITNARHILNYGAAVVVMAFDEQGQAATYEDKCRICKRAYDILVNEVGFPPQDIIFDPNILTVATGIEEHNNYALDFFNATRWIKDNLPFAKVSGGVSNISFSFRGNNAVREAMHSAFLYHATQAGMDMGIVNAGMLEVYDKIPKHLLTAVEDVLLNKDDGATERLLDLAEEFKGQGAKKLVEDLSWREQPVEKRLEHSLLRGIDKFIDDDTEEALAKYKKPLSVIEGPLMDGMGIVGDLFGAGKMFLPQVVKSARVMKKSVAWLEPLMEAEREEKIVTQTSFLRSENSALSESEARAIATKSFSNGKVIMANVKGD
;
A
#
# COMPACT_ATOMS: atom_id res chain seq x y z
N MET A 1 25.37 -5.83 24.71
CA MET A 1 24.12 -6.25 24.06
C MET A 1 23.42 -4.97 23.63
N PHE A 2 23.38 -4.68 22.33
CA PHE A 2 22.67 -3.49 21.85
C PHE A 2 21.16 -3.67 22.14
N PRO A 3 20.45 -2.64 22.63
CA PRO A 3 19.02 -2.75 22.85
C PRO A 3 18.31 -3.04 21.53
N VAL A 4 17.48 -4.10 21.49
CA VAL A 4 16.66 -4.42 20.33
C VAL A 4 15.68 -3.26 20.10
N PRO A 5 15.67 -2.60 18.93
CA PRO A 5 14.74 -1.51 18.66
C PRO A 5 13.28 -1.95 18.81
N ARG A 6 12.43 -1.06 19.35
CA ARG A 6 10.98 -1.31 19.50
C ARG A 6 10.25 -0.91 18.22
N PHE A 7 10.12 -1.87 17.31
CA PHE A 7 9.33 -1.74 16.08
C PHE A 7 8.11 -2.65 16.14
N LEU A 8 7.04 -2.27 15.43
CA LEU A 8 5.97 -3.20 15.11
C LEU A 8 6.57 -4.29 14.22
N ARG A 9 6.48 -5.54 14.68
CA ARG A 9 6.96 -6.71 13.95
C ARG A 9 5.79 -7.61 13.65
N LEU A 10 5.66 -7.98 12.40
CA LEU A 10 4.64 -8.87 11.88
C LEU A 10 5.32 -9.95 11.04
N SER A 11 4.62 -11.03 10.75
CA SER A 11 5.11 -11.99 9.75
C SER A 11 3.97 -12.77 9.12
N GLY A 12 4.11 -13.06 7.84
CA GLY A 12 3.60 -14.29 7.26
C GLY A 12 4.68 -15.37 7.40
N THR A 13 5.07 -15.98 6.30
CA THR A 13 6.33 -16.75 6.18
C THR A 13 7.55 -15.85 6.02
N GLU A 14 7.37 -14.62 5.50
CA GLU A 14 8.41 -13.58 5.47
C GLU A 14 8.21 -12.60 6.64
N ALA A 15 9.31 -12.07 7.16
CA ALA A 15 9.28 -11.12 8.28
C ALA A 15 9.01 -9.71 7.79
N TYR A 16 8.10 -9.00 8.44
CA TYR A 16 7.84 -7.59 8.20
C TYR A 16 8.15 -6.77 9.46
N ASN A 17 9.18 -5.92 9.37
CA ASN A 17 9.55 -4.98 10.42
C ASN A 17 9.15 -3.57 9.98
N HIS A 18 8.24 -2.92 10.69
CA HIS A 18 7.82 -1.55 10.40
C HIS A 18 8.82 -0.56 11.03
N THR A 19 9.87 -0.27 10.28
CA THR A 19 10.96 0.66 10.63
C THR A 19 10.63 2.09 10.19
N SER A 20 11.38 3.08 10.68
CA SER A 20 11.14 4.50 10.40
C SER A 20 11.36 4.91 8.93
N ASP A 21 12.14 4.13 8.19
CA ASP A 21 12.34 4.29 6.74
C ASP A 21 11.18 3.73 5.90
N LYS A 22 10.31 2.90 6.50
CA LYS A 22 9.11 2.39 5.86
C LYS A 22 7.97 3.37 6.09
N ASN A 23 7.78 4.27 5.13
CA ASN A 23 6.85 5.42 5.22
C ASN A 23 5.45 5.06 5.72
N PHE A 24 4.78 4.09 5.09
CA PHE A 24 3.38 3.76 5.37
C PHE A 24 3.09 2.30 5.05
N LEU A 25 2.40 1.59 5.94
CA LEU A 25 2.03 0.18 5.78
C LEU A 25 0.63 0.06 5.17
N MET A 26 0.54 -0.61 4.03
CA MET A 26 -0.70 -0.81 3.28
C MET A 26 -1.42 -2.10 3.72
N ILE A 27 -2.66 -1.99 4.18
CA ILE A 27 -3.49 -3.14 4.53
C ILE A 27 -4.58 -3.30 3.46
N GLY A 28 -4.61 -4.42 2.75
CA GLY A 28 -5.56 -4.67 1.67
C GLY A 28 -6.98 -4.94 2.17
N GLU A 29 -7.95 -4.13 1.74
CA GLU A 29 -9.35 -4.15 2.24
C GLU A 29 -10.32 -5.12 1.52
N ARG A 30 -9.93 -5.72 0.38
CA ARG A 30 -10.89 -6.32 -0.58
C ARG A 30 -11.34 -7.74 -0.21
N THR A 31 -10.68 -8.38 0.74
CA THR A 31 -11.01 -9.70 1.31
C THR A 31 -12.01 -9.57 2.45
N ASN A 32 -12.99 -8.69 2.26
CA ASN A 32 -14.04 -8.36 3.22
C ASN A 32 -15.40 -8.58 2.57
N VAL A 33 -16.21 -9.49 3.12
CA VAL A 33 -17.54 -9.80 2.56
C VAL A 33 -18.48 -8.60 2.63
N ALA A 34 -18.41 -7.76 3.66
CA ALA A 34 -19.23 -6.57 3.78
C ALA A 34 -18.76 -5.43 2.85
N GLY A 35 -17.45 -5.29 2.64
CA GLY A 35 -16.83 -4.21 1.85
C GLY A 35 -16.70 -4.49 0.35
N SER A 36 -16.59 -5.75 -0.07
CA SER A 36 -16.25 -6.13 -1.45
C SER A 36 -17.34 -6.99 -2.10
N PRO A 37 -18.15 -6.44 -3.02
CA PRO A 37 -19.20 -7.19 -3.71
C PRO A 37 -18.67 -8.41 -4.48
N ARG A 38 -17.48 -8.29 -5.09
CA ARG A 38 -16.82 -9.42 -5.80
C ARG A 38 -16.47 -10.53 -4.82
N PHE A 39 -15.80 -10.21 -3.71
CA PHE A 39 -15.41 -11.21 -2.72
C PHE A 39 -16.63 -11.88 -2.09
N ARG A 40 -17.63 -11.10 -1.68
CA ARG A 40 -18.91 -11.62 -1.16
C ARG A 40 -19.57 -12.63 -2.09
N LYS A 41 -19.62 -12.32 -3.40
CA LYS A 41 -20.19 -13.22 -4.41
C LYS A 41 -19.43 -14.54 -4.45
N LEU A 42 -18.10 -14.49 -4.49
CA LEU A 42 -17.25 -15.68 -4.56
C LEU A 42 -17.41 -16.57 -3.32
N ILE A 43 -17.43 -15.97 -2.13
CA ILE A 43 -17.63 -16.73 -0.88
C ILE A 43 -19.03 -17.36 -0.82
N LYS A 44 -20.08 -16.64 -1.23
CA LYS A 44 -21.46 -17.18 -1.27
C LYS A 44 -21.65 -18.29 -2.30
N GLU A 45 -20.84 -18.28 -3.36
CA GLU A 45 -20.83 -19.32 -4.40
C GLU A 45 -19.82 -20.46 -4.09
N ASP A 46 -19.17 -20.46 -2.92
CA ASP A 46 -18.08 -21.38 -2.50
C ASP A 46 -16.91 -21.46 -3.52
N LYS A 47 -16.67 -20.37 -4.26
CA LYS A 47 -15.58 -20.23 -5.24
C LYS A 47 -14.30 -19.73 -4.57
N LEU A 48 -13.76 -20.54 -3.67
CA LEU A 48 -12.66 -20.12 -2.81
C LEU A 48 -11.34 -19.90 -3.56
N GLU A 49 -11.07 -20.67 -4.62
CA GLU A 49 -9.87 -20.46 -5.47
C GLU A 49 -9.89 -19.07 -6.13
N GLU A 50 -11.04 -18.67 -6.68
CA GLU A 50 -11.23 -17.32 -7.23
C GLU A 50 -11.19 -16.23 -6.14
N ALA A 51 -11.55 -16.57 -4.91
CA ALA A 51 -11.47 -15.65 -3.77
C ALA A 51 -10.01 -15.45 -3.30
N LEU A 52 -9.16 -16.49 -3.36
CA LEU A 52 -7.71 -16.37 -3.12
C LEU A 52 -7.06 -15.44 -4.14
N GLU A 53 -7.52 -15.45 -5.40
CA GLU A 53 -7.05 -14.51 -6.42
C GLU A 53 -7.33 -13.04 -6.03
N VAL A 54 -8.40 -12.74 -5.27
CA VAL A 54 -8.61 -11.40 -4.74
C VAL A 54 -7.54 -11.01 -3.72
N ALA A 55 -7.12 -11.94 -2.86
CA ALA A 55 -6.03 -11.72 -1.90
C ALA A 55 -4.67 -11.56 -2.62
N ARG A 56 -4.35 -12.47 -3.56
CA ARG A 56 -3.13 -12.44 -4.37
C ARG A 56 -2.98 -11.11 -5.12
N GLN A 57 -4.05 -10.67 -5.79
CA GLN A 57 -4.07 -9.38 -6.48
C GLN A 57 -3.75 -8.20 -5.56
N GLN A 58 -4.12 -8.25 -4.28
CA GLN A 58 -3.80 -7.16 -3.35
C GLN A 58 -2.31 -7.15 -3.00
N VAL A 59 -1.71 -8.32 -2.75
CA VAL A 59 -0.26 -8.46 -2.51
C VAL A 59 0.54 -7.98 -3.72
N GLU A 60 0.17 -8.42 -4.92
CA GLU A 60 0.81 -7.98 -6.18
C GLU A 60 0.69 -6.47 -6.41
N ASN A 61 -0.40 -5.87 -5.93
CA ASN A 61 -0.60 -4.42 -5.95
C ASN A 61 0.00 -3.73 -4.72
N GLY A 62 0.88 -4.36 -3.96
CA GLY A 62 1.68 -3.72 -2.90
C GLY A 62 1.01 -3.64 -1.53
N ALA A 63 -0.03 -4.44 -1.26
CA ALA A 63 -0.50 -4.62 0.11
C ALA A 63 0.56 -5.36 0.96
N ASN A 64 0.94 -4.77 2.09
CA ASN A 64 1.88 -5.36 3.03
C ASN A 64 1.21 -6.34 3.99
N VAL A 65 -0.08 -6.18 4.23
CA VAL A 65 -0.92 -7.01 5.10
C VAL A 65 -2.27 -7.21 4.41
N ILE A 66 -2.91 -8.35 4.62
CA ILE A 66 -4.26 -8.62 4.07
C ILE A 66 -5.28 -8.66 5.21
N ASP A 67 -6.31 -7.81 5.14
CA ASP A 67 -7.44 -7.79 6.06
C ASP A 67 -8.52 -8.77 5.58
N ILE A 68 -8.91 -9.70 6.44
CA ILE A 68 -9.85 -10.78 6.10
C ILE A 68 -11.06 -10.70 7.03
N CYS A 69 -12.23 -10.48 6.43
CA CYS A 69 -13.48 -10.33 7.16
C CYS A 69 -14.61 -11.16 6.54
N PHE A 70 -15.24 -12.00 7.36
CA PHE A 70 -16.36 -12.88 6.98
C PHE A 70 -17.67 -12.54 7.70
N ASP A 71 -17.78 -11.35 8.27
CA ASP A 71 -19.00 -10.89 8.94
C ASP A 71 -20.12 -10.59 7.91
N ASP A 72 -21.00 -11.57 7.69
CA ASP A 72 -22.25 -11.46 6.94
C ASP A 72 -23.27 -12.43 7.56
N GLY A 73 -24.53 -12.01 7.71
CA GLY A 73 -25.55 -12.83 8.36
C GLY A 73 -25.90 -14.14 7.66
N LEU A 74 -25.43 -14.34 6.42
CA LEU A 74 -25.65 -15.56 5.63
C LEU A 74 -24.41 -16.46 5.56
N ILE A 75 -23.31 -16.10 6.24
CA ILE A 75 -22.05 -16.83 6.21
C ILE A 75 -21.74 -17.32 7.63
N ASP A 76 -21.37 -18.59 7.76
CA ASP A 76 -20.72 -19.07 8.98
C ASP A 76 -19.30 -18.50 9.02
N GLY A 77 -19.16 -17.30 9.60
CA GLY A 77 -17.91 -16.55 9.61
C GLY A 77 -16.78 -17.28 10.34
N LYS A 78 -17.08 -18.06 11.38
CA LYS A 78 -16.06 -18.82 12.12
C LYS A 78 -15.50 -19.94 11.24
N PHE A 79 -16.39 -20.73 10.64
CA PHE A 79 -15.99 -21.80 9.71
C PHE A 79 -15.24 -21.25 8.50
N MET A 80 -15.76 -20.16 7.91
CA MET A 80 -15.17 -19.58 6.71
C MET A 80 -13.79 -18.95 6.98
N MET A 81 -13.61 -18.31 8.14
CA MET A 81 -12.31 -17.78 8.57
C MET A 81 -11.26 -18.91 8.62
N ALA A 82 -11.55 -20.00 9.34
CA ALA A 82 -10.66 -21.16 9.43
C ALA A 82 -10.35 -21.74 8.03
N LYS A 83 -11.39 -22.05 7.25
CA LYS A 83 -11.26 -22.65 5.91
C LYS A 83 -10.42 -21.78 4.97
N PHE A 84 -10.64 -20.47 4.97
CA PHE A 84 -9.94 -19.56 4.07
C PHE A 84 -8.47 -19.35 4.48
N LEU A 85 -8.19 -19.26 5.78
CA LEU A 85 -6.82 -19.17 6.28
C LEU A 85 -6.02 -20.45 6.01
N ASP A 86 -6.65 -21.63 6.12
CA ASP A 86 -6.02 -22.90 5.75
C ASP A 86 -5.65 -22.94 4.25
N LEU A 87 -6.52 -22.42 3.39
CA LEU A 87 -6.23 -22.33 1.96
C LEU A 87 -5.06 -21.37 1.66
N ILE A 88 -4.96 -20.26 2.38
CA ILE A 88 -3.85 -19.31 2.23
C ILE A 88 -2.49 -19.98 2.49
N GLN A 89 -2.42 -20.96 3.40
CA GLN A 89 -1.17 -21.70 3.68
C GLN A 89 -0.63 -22.45 2.44
N ALA A 90 -1.48 -22.76 1.47
CA ALA A 90 -1.08 -23.40 0.21
C ALA A 90 -0.62 -22.40 -0.86
N GLU A 91 -0.71 -21.09 -0.60
CA GLU A 91 -0.46 -20.02 -1.57
C GLU A 91 0.78 -19.20 -1.18
N PRO A 92 1.97 -19.49 -1.72
CA PRO A 92 3.24 -18.86 -1.33
C PRO A 92 3.22 -17.34 -1.33
N ASP A 93 2.60 -16.74 -2.34
CA ASP A 93 2.57 -15.28 -2.49
C ASP A 93 1.70 -14.60 -1.42
N ILE A 94 0.63 -15.27 -0.97
CA ILE A 94 -0.29 -14.71 0.03
C ILE A 94 0.24 -14.98 1.44
N GLN A 95 0.71 -16.20 1.72
CA GLN A 95 1.24 -16.55 3.04
C GLN A 95 2.53 -15.79 3.38
N ALA A 96 3.22 -15.19 2.40
CA ALA A 96 4.40 -14.37 2.62
C ALA A 96 4.11 -13.15 3.49
N VAL A 97 2.92 -12.55 3.34
CA VAL A 97 2.53 -11.34 4.07
C VAL A 97 1.74 -11.65 5.35
N PRO A 98 1.83 -10.81 6.40
CA PRO A 98 1.00 -10.96 7.59
C PRO A 98 -0.50 -10.81 7.28
N ILE A 99 -1.33 -11.45 8.11
CA ILE A 99 -2.79 -11.40 8.01
C ILE A 99 -3.37 -10.56 9.16
N MET A 100 -4.34 -9.72 8.83
CA MET A 100 -5.22 -9.04 9.78
C MET A 100 -6.55 -9.80 9.84
N VAL A 101 -6.87 -10.38 11.00
CA VAL A 101 -8.11 -11.12 11.24
C VAL A 101 -9.17 -10.12 11.68
N ASP A 102 -10.15 -9.86 10.81
CA ASP A 102 -11.21 -8.87 11.01
C ASP A 102 -12.55 -9.52 11.34
N SER A 103 -13.09 -9.21 12.52
CA SER A 103 -14.46 -9.54 12.89
C SER A 103 -14.94 -8.72 14.09
N SER A 104 -16.24 -8.49 14.15
CA SER A 104 -16.94 -7.97 15.32
C SER A 104 -17.16 -9.02 16.42
N LYS A 105 -16.85 -10.29 16.16
CA LYS A 105 -17.10 -11.43 17.06
C LYS A 105 -15.81 -12.08 17.53
N TRP A 106 -15.62 -12.14 18.85
CA TRP A 106 -14.42 -12.70 19.46
C TRP A 106 -14.15 -14.16 19.05
N GLU A 107 -15.19 -14.99 18.95
CA GLU A 107 -15.04 -16.41 18.59
C GLU A 107 -14.53 -16.63 17.16
N ILE A 108 -14.68 -15.65 16.26
CA ILE A 108 -14.12 -15.67 14.91
C ILE A 108 -12.67 -15.20 14.92
N ILE A 109 -12.37 -14.14 15.70
CA ILE A 109 -10.99 -13.66 15.91
C ILE A 109 -10.12 -14.77 16.49
N GLU A 110 -10.57 -15.40 17.58
CA GLU A 110 -9.84 -16.47 18.25
C GLU A 110 -9.63 -17.68 17.33
N GLU A 111 -10.64 -18.00 16.50
CA GLU A 111 -10.47 -19.05 15.49
C GLU A 111 -9.42 -18.66 14.46
N GLY A 112 -9.47 -17.45 13.90
CA GLY A 112 -8.47 -16.98 12.95
C GLY A 112 -7.05 -17.03 13.51
N LEU A 113 -6.84 -16.60 14.76
CA LEU A 113 -5.54 -16.64 15.43
C LEU A 113 -4.95 -18.06 15.55
N LYS A 114 -5.77 -19.11 15.71
CA LYS A 114 -5.30 -20.50 15.74
C LYS A 114 -4.72 -20.98 14.40
N HIS A 115 -5.12 -20.35 13.30
CA HIS A 115 -4.73 -20.70 11.94
C HIS A 115 -3.58 -19.82 11.40
N LEU A 116 -3.08 -18.86 12.18
CA LEU A 116 -1.92 -18.06 11.81
C LEU A 116 -0.62 -18.76 12.24
N GLN A 117 0.30 -18.96 11.30
CA GLN A 117 1.64 -19.43 11.60
C GLN A 117 2.57 -18.27 12.04
N GLY A 118 2.43 -17.12 11.38
CA GLY A 118 3.21 -15.92 11.63
C GLY A 118 2.50 -14.94 12.58
N LYS A 119 3.19 -13.84 12.94
CA LYS A 119 2.60 -12.79 13.77
C LYS A 119 1.67 -11.89 12.94
N GLY A 120 0.36 -12.13 13.07
CA GLY A 120 -0.70 -11.31 12.47
C GLY A 120 -1.19 -10.15 13.34
N ILE A 121 -2.31 -9.57 12.93
CA ILE A 121 -2.99 -8.47 13.60
C ILE A 121 -4.44 -8.85 13.90
N VAL A 122 -4.93 -8.53 15.08
CA VAL A 122 -6.37 -8.62 15.42
C VAL A 122 -7.05 -7.31 15.08
N ASN A 123 -8.13 -7.36 14.30
CA ASN A 123 -9.02 -6.25 14.00
C ASN A 123 -10.45 -6.60 14.45
N SER A 124 -10.92 -6.15 15.60
CA SER A 124 -10.29 -5.28 16.59
C SER A 124 -10.85 -5.60 17.98
N ILE A 125 -10.30 -4.94 19.01
CA ILE A 125 -10.93 -4.87 20.34
C ILE A 125 -11.30 -3.43 20.68
N SER A 126 -12.20 -3.25 21.65
CA SER A 126 -12.63 -1.93 22.13
C SER A 126 -13.16 -1.99 23.56
N LEU A 127 -13.40 -0.83 24.16
CA LEU A 127 -14.02 -0.70 25.49
C LEU A 127 -15.56 -0.74 25.44
N LYS A 128 -16.17 -1.00 24.27
CA LYS A 128 -17.63 -1.02 24.07
C LYS A 128 -18.37 -1.93 25.04
N GLU A 129 -17.83 -3.11 25.32
CA GLU A 129 -18.41 -4.09 26.25
C GLU A 129 -17.88 -3.95 27.68
N GLY A 130 -17.17 -2.84 27.95
CA GLY A 130 -16.55 -2.55 29.21
C GLY A 130 -15.13 -3.09 29.35
N GLU A 131 -14.47 -2.63 30.40
CA GLU A 131 -13.06 -2.86 30.68
C GLU A 131 -12.70 -4.34 30.90
N ALA A 132 -13.55 -5.10 31.58
CA ALA A 132 -13.28 -6.49 31.90
C ALA A 132 -13.18 -7.37 30.63
N ALA A 133 -14.07 -7.15 29.66
CA ALA A 133 -14.04 -7.83 28.37
C ALA A 133 -12.80 -7.42 27.57
N PHE A 134 -12.51 -6.12 27.52
CA PHE A 134 -11.32 -5.57 26.85
C PHE A 134 -10.01 -6.18 27.39
N ILE A 135 -9.82 -6.23 28.72
CA ILE A 135 -8.65 -6.84 29.37
C ILE A 135 -8.55 -8.33 29.07
N THR A 136 -9.68 -9.04 29.12
CA THR A 136 -9.72 -10.49 28.84
C THR A 136 -9.26 -10.77 27.42
N ASN A 137 -9.87 -10.10 26.43
CA ASN A 137 -9.52 -10.25 25.03
C ASN A 137 -8.05 -9.85 24.79
N ALA A 138 -7.58 -8.73 25.35
CA ALA A 138 -6.18 -8.31 25.23
C ALA A 138 -5.18 -9.34 25.77
N ARG A 139 -5.48 -9.99 26.90
CA ARG A 139 -4.64 -11.07 27.45
C ARG A 139 -4.61 -12.29 26.53
N HIS A 140 -5.74 -12.66 25.92
CA HIS A 140 -5.76 -13.74 24.94
C HIS A 140 -4.92 -13.39 23.71
N ILE A 141 -5.07 -12.19 23.15
CA ILE A 141 -4.26 -11.74 22.00
C ILE A 141 -2.77 -11.78 22.33
N LEU A 142 -2.39 -11.32 23.53
CA LEU A 142 -1.01 -11.35 24.01
C LEU A 142 -0.46 -12.78 24.09
N ASN A 143 -1.26 -13.74 24.54
CA ASN A 143 -0.87 -15.15 24.60
C ASN A 143 -0.64 -15.76 23.20
N TYR A 144 -1.40 -15.33 22.19
CA TYR A 144 -1.15 -15.68 20.79
C TYR A 144 0.05 -14.92 20.19
N GLY A 145 0.49 -13.83 20.82
CA GLY A 145 1.61 -13.01 20.36
C GLY A 145 1.27 -12.10 19.17
N ALA A 146 0.00 -11.84 18.90
CA ALA A 146 -0.45 -10.99 17.79
C ALA A 146 -0.42 -9.49 18.15
N ALA A 147 -0.33 -8.64 17.13
CA ALA A 147 -0.60 -7.21 17.27
C ALA A 147 -2.12 -6.95 17.34
N VAL A 148 -2.53 -5.76 17.78
CA VAL A 148 -3.94 -5.46 18.02
C VAL A 148 -4.34 -4.07 17.53
N VAL A 149 -5.43 -4.03 16.75
CA VAL A 149 -6.18 -2.80 16.48
C VAL A 149 -7.13 -2.53 17.65
N VAL A 150 -7.08 -1.31 18.16
CA VAL A 150 -7.93 -0.81 19.24
C VAL A 150 -8.79 0.31 18.71
N MET A 151 -10.09 0.04 18.57
CA MET A 151 -11.05 1.05 18.11
C MET A 151 -11.26 2.11 19.19
N ALA A 152 -11.35 3.37 18.80
CA ALA A 152 -11.82 4.45 19.66
C ALA A 152 -13.34 4.33 19.88
N PHE A 153 -13.75 3.31 20.62
CA PHE A 153 -15.14 3.02 21.00
C PHE A 153 -15.13 2.55 22.46
N ASP A 154 -15.90 3.22 23.32
CA ASP A 154 -16.06 2.85 24.72
C ASP A 154 -17.53 2.66 25.11
N GLU A 155 -17.81 2.53 26.40
CA GLU A 155 -19.16 2.33 26.94
C GLU A 155 -20.11 3.49 26.63
N GLN A 156 -19.59 4.67 26.24
CA GLN A 156 -20.38 5.86 25.87
C GLN A 156 -20.63 5.93 24.35
N GLY A 157 -19.98 5.08 23.55
CA GLY A 157 -20.18 5.01 22.11
C GLY A 157 -18.91 5.17 21.29
N GLN A 158 -19.10 5.40 20.01
CA GLN A 158 -18.02 5.61 19.05
C GLN A 158 -17.47 7.04 19.14
N ALA A 159 -16.14 7.18 19.17
CA ALA A 159 -15.48 8.48 19.21
C ALA A 159 -15.61 9.25 17.89
N ALA A 160 -16.44 10.29 17.89
CA ALA A 160 -16.62 11.18 16.76
C ALA A 160 -15.69 12.41 16.81
N THR A 161 -15.54 13.02 17.99
CA THR A 161 -14.77 14.26 18.22
C THR A 161 -13.30 13.99 18.52
N TYR A 162 -12.46 15.01 18.38
CA TYR A 162 -11.05 14.95 18.77
C TYR A 162 -10.86 14.56 20.25
N GLU A 163 -11.65 15.15 21.15
CA GLU A 163 -11.56 14.94 22.59
C GLU A 163 -11.87 13.48 22.96
N ASP A 164 -12.93 12.91 22.38
CA ASP A 164 -13.30 11.52 22.66
C ASP A 164 -12.27 10.54 22.09
N LYS A 165 -11.75 10.81 20.88
CA LYS A 165 -10.69 9.98 20.29
C LYS A 165 -9.48 9.93 21.23
N CYS A 166 -9.01 11.08 21.72
CA CYS A 166 -7.85 11.15 22.62
C CYS A 166 -8.13 10.47 23.97
N ARG A 167 -9.29 10.77 24.58
CA ARG A 167 -9.70 10.21 25.87
C ARG A 167 -9.76 8.68 25.84
N ILE A 168 -10.40 8.11 24.82
CA ILE A 168 -10.57 6.66 24.69
C ILE A 168 -9.24 5.98 24.39
N CYS A 169 -8.46 6.50 23.43
CA CYS A 169 -7.13 5.94 23.12
C CYS A 169 -6.19 5.99 24.33
N LYS A 170 -6.20 7.07 25.12
CA LYS A 170 -5.39 7.17 26.34
C LYS A 170 -5.76 6.12 27.37
N ARG A 171 -7.06 5.98 27.66
CA ARG A 171 -7.56 4.99 28.62
C ARG A 171 -7.19 3.59 28.19
N ALA A 172 -7.43 3.25 26.92
CA ALA A 172 -7.09 1.94 26.38
C ALA A 172 -5.57 1.67 26.41
N TYR A 173 -4.74 2.66 26.09
CA TYR A 173 -3.28 2.54 26.20
C TYR A 173 -2.85 2.25 27.63
N ASP A 174 -3.38 2.97 28.61
CA ASP A 174 -3.02 2.79 30.01
C ASP A 174 -3.38 1.39 30.52
N ILE A 175 -4.58 0.89 30.16
CA ILE A 175 -5.00 -0.47 30.51
C ILE A 175 -4.07 -1.50 29.85
N LEU A 176 -3.83 -1.37 28.54
CA LEU A 176 -3.00 -2.32 27.79
C LEU A 176 -1.56 -2.35 28.31
N VAL A 177 -0.95 -1.19 28.51
CA VAL A 177 0.47 -1.12 28.87
C VAL A 177 0.69 -1.36 30.37
N ASN A 178 -0.10 -0.75 31.25
CA ASN A 178 0.15 -0.78 32.69
C ASN A 178 -0.48 -1.99 33.39
N GLU A 179 -1.64 -2.47 32.92
CA GLU A 179 -2.36 -3.57 33.59
C GLU A 179 -2.21 -4.91 32.88
N VAL A 180 -2.29 -4.93 31.54
CA VAL A 180 -2.12 -6.15 30.75
C VAL A 180 -0.64 -6.47 30.51
N GLY A 181 0.22 -5.44 30.45
CA GLY A 181 1.63 -5.60 30.07
C GLY A 181 1.83 -5.81 28.58
N PHE A 182 0.89 -5.33 27.76
CA PHE A 182 0.93 -5.45 26.30
C PHE A 182 2.08 -4.60 25.74
N PRO A 183 2.88 -5.11 24.79
CA PRO A 183 3.94 -4.32 24.18
C PRO A 183 3.38 -3.11 23.41
N PRO A 184 3.77 -1.86 23.72
CA PRO A 184 3.13 -0.69 23.15
C PRO A 184 3.35 -0.55 21.63
N GLN A 185 4.47 -1.07 21.10
CA GLN A 185 4.71 -1.10 19.65
C GLN A 185 3.80 -2.06 18.86
N ASP A 186 3.05 -2.92 19.54
CA ASP A 186 2.08 -3.85 18.95
C ASP A 186 0.63 -3.34 19.07
N ILE A 187 0.44 -2.14 19.66
CA ILE A 187 -0.86 -1.47 19.79
C ILE A 187 -1.05 -0.53 18.59
N ILE A 188 -2.14 -0.73 17.85
CA ILE A 188 -2.54 0.07 16.69
C ILE A 188 -3.87 0.73 17.05
N PHE A 189 -3.90 2.04 17.26
CA PHE A 189 -5.16 2.74 17.47
C PHE A 189 -5.86 3.00 16.13
N ASP A 190 -7.17 2.77 16.09
CA ASP A 190 -8.06 3.30 15.05
C ASP A 190 -8.93 4.39 15.67
N PRO A 191 -8.59 5.68 15.47
CA PRO A 191 -9.38 6.82 15.93
C PRO A 191 -10.73 6.99 15.22
N ASN A 192 -11.18 6.03 14.40
CA ASN A 192 -12.35 6.07 13.52
C ASN A 192 -12.23 7.10 12.39
N ILE A 193 -11.96 6.61 11.18
CA ILE A 193 -12.22 7.37 9.95
C ILE A 193 -13.72 7.32 9.67
N LEU A 194 -14.39 8.47 9.82
CA LEU A 194 -15.83 8.64 9.60
C LEU A 194 -16.10 9.42 8.31
N THR A 195 -17.32 9.28 7.79
CA THR A 195 -17.71 9.87 6.51
C THR A 195 -17.90 11.38 6.63
N VAL A 196 -17.30 12.15 5.71
CA VAL A 196 -17.46 13.62 5.60
C VAL A 196 -18.33 13.98 4.40
N ALA A 197 -18.63 15.28 4.22
CA ALA A 197 -19.48 15.78 3.14
C ALA A 197 -20.84 15.08 3.07
N THR A 198 -21.43 14.77 4.22
CA THR A 198 -22.74 14.09 4.31
C THR A 198 -23.92 15.07 4.25
N GLY A 199 -23.66 16.38 4.22
CA GLY A 199 -24.67 17.42 4.38
C GLY A 199 -25.14 17.65 5.82
N ILE A 200 -24.41 17.11 6.80
CA ILE A 200 -24.66 17.27 8.24
C ILE A 200 -23.45 18.00 8.82
N GLU A 201 -23.67 19.17 9.43
CA GLU A 201 -22.60 20.08 9.87
C GLU A 201 -21.68 19.42 10.90
N GLU A 202 -22.25 18.62 11.80
CA GLU A 202 -21.55 17.88 12.84
C GLU A 202 -20.51 16.89 12.27
N HIS A 203 -20.65 16.50 11.00
CA HIS A 203 -19.74 15.56 10.34
C HIS A 203 -18.58 16.24 9.61
N ASN A 204 -18.62 17.57 9.42
CA ASN A 204 -17.62 18.30 8.65
C ASN A 204 -16.21 18.16 9.26
N ASN A 205 -16.13 18.05 10.58
CA ASN A 205 -14.84 18.05 11.28
C ASN A 205 -14.21 16.66 11.42
N TYR A 206 -14.89 15.58 11.03
CA TYR A 206 -14.44 14.21 11.32
C TYR A 206 -13.05 13.86 10.78
N ALA A 207 -12.71 14.33 9.57
CA ALA A 207 -11.37 14.12 9.00
C ALA A 207 -10.29 14.92 9.77
N LEU A 208 -10.58 16.19 10.08
CA LEU A 208 -9.67 17.05 10.83
C LEU A 208 -9.45 16.54 12.26
N ASP A 209 -10.50 16.08 12.92
CA ASP A 209 -10.44 15.45 14.25
C ASP A 209 -9.60 14.17 14.23
N PHE A 210 -9.70 13.37 13.17
CA PHE A 210 -8.82 12.21 12.99
C PHE A 210 -7.34 12.63 12.87
N PHE A 211 -7.03 13.65 12.05
CA PHE A 211 -5.64 14.14 11.91
C PHE A 211 -5.09 14.69 13.22
N ASN A 212 -5.90 15.45 13.96
CA ASN A 212 -5.50 16.01 15.24
C ASN A 212 -5.30 14.91 16.29
N ALA A 213 -6.23 13.94 16.37
CA ALA A 213 -6.11 12.80 17.28
C ALA A 213 -4.89 11.94 16.94
N THR A 214 -4.59 11.77 15.65
CA THR A 214 -3.38 11.08 15.19
C THR A 214 -2.13 11.74 15.76
N ARG A 215 -1.95 13.06 15.58
CA ARG A 215 -0.80 13.80 16.15
C ARG A 215 -0.72 13.63 17.65
N TRP A 216 -1.86 13.79 18.33
CA TRP A 216 -1.93 13.64 19.78
C TRP A 216 -1.51 12.23 20.24
N ILE A 217 -1.98 11.18 19.57
CA ILE A 217 -1.59 9.79 19.87
C ILE A 217 -0.09 9.62 19.71
N LYS A 218 0.51 10.12 18.61
CA LYS A 218 1.94 10.00 18.36
C LYS A 218 2.79 10.73 19.41
N ASP A 219 2.32 11.89 19.87
CA ASP A 219 3.02 12.71 20.86
C ASP A 219 2.88 12.16 22.30
N ASN A 220 1.76 11.51 22.62
CA ASN A 220 1.40 11.19 24.01
C ASN A 220 1.41 9.68 24.33
N LEU A 221 1.34 8.80 23.33
CA LEU A 221 1.27 7.34 23.50
C LEU A 221 2.50 6.69 22.85
N PRO A 222 3.64 6.61 23.58
CA PRO A 222 4.91 6.16 23.01
C PRO A 222 4.82 4.81 22.31
N PHE A 223 5.47 4.69 21.16
CA PHE A 223 5.53 3.49 20.31
C PHE A 223 4.23 3.03 19.66
N ALA A 224 3.06 3.49 20.14
CA ALA A 224 1.78 3.12 19.55
C ALA A 224 1.69 3.58 18.09
N LYS A 225 0.91 2.81 17.33
CA LYS A 225 0.66 3.02 15.91
C LYS A 225 -0.73 3.57 15.68
N VAL A 226 -0.94 4.21 14.53
CA VAL A 226 -2.27 4.70 14.11
C VAL A 226 -2.65 4.11 12.76
N SER A 227 -3.88 3.60 12.67
CA SER A 227 -4.52 3.05 11.48
C SER A 227 -5.92 3.62 11.28
N GLY A 228 -6.57 3.21 10.19
CA GLY A 228 -7.97 3.48 9.92
C GLY A 228 -8.45 2.92 8.58
N GLY A 229 -9.76 2.65 8.50
CA GLY A 229 -10.45 2.30 7.25
C GLY A 229 -10.63 3.50 6.31
N VAL A 230 -9.68 3.72 5.40
CA VAL A 230 -9.62 4.93 4.57
C VAL A 230 -10.84 5.08 3.67
N SER A 231 -11.36 3.97 3.14
CA SER A 231 -12.53 3.97 2.26
C SER A 231 -13.78 4.62 2.87
N ASN A 232 -13.90 4.64 4.22
CA ASN A 232 -15.02 5.20 4.96
C ASN A 232 -15.16 6.72 4.81
N ILE A 233 -14.05 7.44 4.60
CA ILE A 233 -14.05 8.91 4.44
C ILE A 233 -14.95 9.38 3.29
N SER A 234 -15.08 8.51 2.28
CA SER A 234 -15.62 8.83 0.96
C SER A 234 -17.02 8.25 0.69
N PHE A 235 -17.71 7.73 1.71
CA PHE A 235 -18.98 7.03 1.50
C PHE A 235 -20.11 7.90 0.92
N SER A 236 -20.08 9.21 1.15
CA SER A 236 -21.00 10.18 0.51
C SER A 236 -20.92 10.17 -1.02
N PHE A 237 -19.79 9.71 -1.59
CA PHE A 237 -19.53 9.71 -3.02
C PHE A 237 -19.52 8.30 -3.64
N ARG A 238 -20.20 7.32 -3.02
CA ARG A 238 -20.36 5.98 -3.61
C ARG A 238 -20.92 6.06 -5.03
N GLY A 239 -20.27 5.37 -5.96
CA GLY A 239 -20.57 5.43 -7.40
C GLY A 239 -19.75 6.44 -8.19
N ASN A 240 -18.97 7.30 -7.53
CA ASN A 240 -18.02 8.22 -8.17
C ASN A 240 -16.58 7.88 -7.75
N ASN A 241 -15.96 6.91 -8.41
CA ASN A 241 -14.61 6.46 -8.04
C ASN A 241 -13.55 7.56 -8.19
N ALA A 242 -13.64 8.43 -9.20
CA ALA A 242 -12.66 9.51 -9.39
C ALA A 242 -12.58 10.44 -8.17
N VAL A 243 -13.73 10.86 -7.62
CA VAL A 243 -13.75 11.68 -6.39
C VAL A 243 -13.30 10.88 -5.18
N ARG A 244 -13.72 9.62 -5.05
CA ARG A 244 -13.31 8.77 -3.92
C ARG A 244 -11.79 8.56 -3.88
N GLU A 245 -11.18 8.24 -5.00
CA GLU A 245 -9.72 8.02 -5.11
C GLU A 245 -8.94 9.30 -4.81
N ALA A 246 -9.43 10.46 -5.26
CA ALA A 246 -8.86 11.75 -4.90
C ALA A 246 -8.96 12.01 -3.39
N MET A 247 -10.11 11.74 -2.77
CA MET A 247 -10.30 11.85 -1.32
C MET A 247 -9.38 10.91 -0.54
N HIS A 248 -9.23 9.65 -0.96
CA HIS A 248 -8.34 8.68 -0.28
C HIS A 248 -6.89 9.15 -0.33
N SER A 249 -6.44 9.60 -1.50
CA SER A 249 -5.06 10.04 -1.72
C SER A 249 -4.74 11.32 -0.94
N ALA A 250 -5.65 12.30 -0.94
CA ALA A 250 -5.50 13.52 -0.16
C ALA A 250 -5.59 13.27 1.35
N PHE A 251 -6.51 12.41 1.79
CA PHE A 251 -6.62 12.01 3.20
C PHE A 251 -5.32 11.35 3.68
N LEU A 252 -4.83 10.35 2.94
CA LEU A 252 -3.60 9.63 3.28
C LEU A 252 -2.39 10.56 3.33
N TYR A 253 -2.28 11.52 2.40
CA TYR A 253 -1.22 12.53 2.44
C TYR A 253 -1.23 13.29 3.78
N HIS A 254 -2.36 13.89 4.16
CA HIS A 254 -2.47 14.67 5.41
C HIS A 254 -2.37 13.80 6.66
N ALA A 255 -2.94 12.60 6.66
CA ALA A 255 -2.85 11.66 7.76
C ALA A 255 -1.40 11.17 7.99
N THR A 256 -0.65 10.88 6.92
CA THR A 256 0.75 10.49 7.03
C THR A 256 1.59 11.64 7.59
N GLN A 257 1.34 12.88 7.17
CA GLN A 257 1.98 14.07 7.76
C GLN A 257 1.61 14.27 9.24
N ALA A 258 0.40 13.84 9.64
CA ALA A 258 -0.02 13.82 11.05
C ALA A 258 0.61 12.67 11.86
N GLY A 259 1.24 11.69 11.20
CA GLY A 259 1.92 10.56 11.82
C GLY A 259 1.16 9.23 11.78
N MET A 260 0.16 9.08 10.91
CA MET A 260 -0.50 7.79 10.64
C MET A 260 0.51 6.80 10.04
N ASP A 261 0.59 5.61 10.63
CA ASP A 261 1.62 4.62 10.27
C ASP A 261 1.14 3.62 9.20
N MET A 262 -0.17 3.38 9.13
CA MET A 262 -0.75 2.35 8.28
C MET A 262 -2.22 2.63 7.95
N GLY A 263 -2.80 1.95 6.97
CA GLY A 263 -4.22 2.13 6.63
C GLY A 263 -4.83 0.97 5.86
N ILE A 264 -6.11 0.72 6.12
CA ILE A 264 -6.93 -0.27 5.39
C ILE A 264 -7.47 0.41 4.14
N VAL A 265 -7.01 -0.06 2.98
CA VAL A 265 -7.10 0.63 1.69
C VAL A 265 -7.29 -0.36 0.55
N ASN A 266 -7.89 0.12 -0.54
CA ASN A 266 -7.75 -0.55 -1.83
C ASN A 266 -6.44 -0.14 -2.50
N ALA A 267 -5.38 -0.90 -2.22
CA ALA A 267 -4.02 -0.65 -2.74
C ALA A 267 -3.98 -0.38 -4.26
N GLY A 268 -4.84 -1.03 -5.04
CA GLY A 268 -4.88 -0.90 -6.50
C GLY A 268 -5.45 0.43 -7.02
N MET A 269 -6.26 1.15 -6.22
CA MET A 269 -7.04 2.33 -6.63
C MET A 269 -6.49 3.66 -6.07
N LEU A 270 -5.27 3.71 -5.52
CA LEU A 270 -4.71 4.96 -5.05
C LEU A 270 -4.11 5.78 -6.19
N GLU A 271 -4.54 7.03 -6.30
CA GLU A 271 -4.05 8.01 -7.25
C GLU A 271 -2.82 8.74 -6.68
N VAL A 272 -1.92 9.19 -7.54
CA VAL A 272 -0.75 9.97 -7.09
C VAL A 272 -1.24 11.35 -6.69
N TYR A 273 -0.95 11.78 -5.46
CA TYR A 273 -1.49 13.02 -4.90
C TYR A 273 -1.26 14.24 -5.82
N ASP A 274 -0.04 14.39 -6.34
CA ASP A 274 0.34 15.50 -7.25
C ASP A 274 -0.28 15.41 -8.66
N LYS A 275 -0.94 14.29 -8.98
CA LYS A 275 -1.60 14.07 -10.27
C LYS A 275 -3.12 14.25 -10.23
N ILE A 276 -3.69 14.51 -9.06
CA ILE A 276 -5.09 14.87 -8.90
C ILE A 276 -5.33 16.24 -9.59
N PRO A 277 -6.39 16.41 -10.38
CA PRO A 277 -6.73 17.71 -10.97
C PRO A 277 -6.79 18.80 -9.91
N LYS A 278 -6.05 19.92 -10.10
CA LYS A 278 -5.86 20.94 -9.06
C LYS A 278 -7.16 21.46 -8.43
N HIS A 279 -8.19 21.70 -9.25
CA HIS A 279 -9.48 22.18 -8.77
C HIS A 279 -10.21 21.13 -7.90
N LEU A 280 -10.13 19.83 -8.27
CA LEU A 280 -10.65 18.73 -7.48
C LEU A 280 -9.86 18.55 -6.18
N LEU A 281 -8.52 18.62 -6.25
CA LEU A 281 -7.67 18.51 -5.07
C LEU A 281 -8.00 19.62 -4.06
N THR A 282 -8.11 20.88 -4.50
CA THR A 282 -8.49 21.98 -3.62
C THR A 282 -9.85 21.73 -2.96
N ALA A 283 -10.88 21.35 -3.73
CA ALA A 283 -12.21 21.07 -3.18
C ALA A 283 -12.21 19.91 -2.17
N VAL A 284 -11.46 18.84 -2.46
CA VAL A 284 -11.28 17.70 -1.55
C VAL A 284 -10.58 18.15 -0.26
N GLU A 285 -9.50 18.92 -0.35
CA GLU A 285 -8.78 19.40 0.83
C GLU A 285 -9.59 20.38 1.66
N ASP A 286 -10.40 21.23 1.03
CA ASP A 286 -11.29 22.14 1.74
C ASP A 286 -12.28 21.37 2.61
N VAL A 287 -12.79 20.22 2.13
CA VAL A 287 -13.66 19.31 2.89
C VAL A 287 -12.88 18.58 3.99
N LEU A 288 -11.74 17.96 3.65
CA LEU A 288 -10.97 17.16 4.61
C LEU A 288 -10.39 17.99 5.76
N LEU A 289 -10.04 19.24 5.48
CA LEU A 289 -9.46 20.17 6.46
C LEU A 289 -10.50 21.15 7.03
N ASN A 290 -11.76 21.02 6.64
CA ASN A 290 -12.88 21.86 7.07
C ASN A 290 -12.53 23.36 7.00
N LYS A 291 -12.05 23.83 5.84
CA LYS A 291 -11.48 25.19 5.70
C LYS A 291 -12.55 26.30 5.69
N ASP A 292 -13.76 25.99 5.22
CA ASP A 292 -14.90 26.90 5.19
C ASP A 292 -16.22 26.14 5.02
N ASP A 293 -17.33 26.82 5.36
CA ASP A 293 -18.68 26.24 5.39
C ASP A 293 -19.19 25.77 4.01
N GLY A 294 -18.65 26.33 2.91
CA GLY A 294 -19.06 26.01 1.55
C GLY A 294 -18.33 24.81 0.94
N ALA A 295 -17.37 24.20 1.64
CA ALA A 295 -16.51 23.15 1.09
C ALA A 295 -17.31 21.92 0.62
N THR A 296 -18.29 21.48 1.42
CA THR A 296 -19.14 20.32 1.09
C THR A 296 -19.95 20.55 -0.18
N GLU A 297 -20.61 21.71 -0.31
CA GLU A 297 -21.42 22.04 -1.49
C GLU A 297 -20.54 22.09 -2.75
N ARG A 298 -19.37 22.75 -2.68
CA ARG A 298 -18.44 22.81 -3.81
C ARG A 298 -17.97 21.43 -4.27
N LEU A 299 -17.66 20.53 -3.34
CA LEU A 299 -17.23 19.17 -3.71
C LEU A 299 -18.39 18.35 -4.28
N LEU A 300 -19.62 18.52 -3.79
CA LEU A 300 -20.81 17.86 -4.33
C LEU A 300 -21.12 18.33 -5.75
N ASP A 301 -21.09 19.64 -6.00
CA ASP A 301 -21.28 20.22 -7.33
C ASP A 301 -20.22 19.71 -8.31
N LEU A 302 -18.96 19.72 -7.89
CA LEU A 302 -17.86 19.22 -8.70
C LEU A 302 -18.01 17.71 -8.94
N ALA A 303 -18.48 16.95 -7.96
CA ALA A 303 -18.68 15.51 -8.11
C ALA A 303 -19.71 15.17 -9.21
N GLU A 304 -20.65 16.07 -9.55
CA GLU A 304 -21.53 15.87 -10.71
C GLU A 304 -20.77 15.91 -12.04
N GLU A 305 -19.72 16.73 -12.17
CA GLU A 305 -18.88 16.77 -13.36
C GLU A 305 -18.08 15.47 -13.57
N PHE A 306 -17.77 14.79 -12.47
CA PHE A 306 -17.07 13.50 -12.47
C PHE A 306 -18.04 12.28 -12.45
N LYS A 307 -19.35 12.49 -12.23
CA LYS A 307 -20.37 11.45 -12.30
C LYS A 307 -20.55 10.99 -13.76
N GLY A 308 -20.42 9.69 -14.00
CA GLY A 308 -20.60 9.08 -15.33
C GLY A 308 -19.31 8.82 -16.11
N GLN A 309 -18.14 9.20 -15.60
CA GLN A 309 -16.85 8.69 -16.10
C GLN A 309 -16.58 7.23 -15.67
N GLY A 310 -17.42 6.67 -14.79
CA GLY A 310 -17.35 5.27 -14.32
C GLY A 310 -17.82 4.19 -15.30
N ALA A 311 -18.13 4.53 -16.57
CA ALA A 311 -18.46 3.55 -17.62
C ALA A 311 -18.33 4.08 -19.05
N LYS A 312 -18.25 5.41 -19.25
CA LYS A 312 -17.59 5.91 -20.45
C LYS A 312 -16.11 5.73 -20.19
N LYS A 313 -15.40 5.01 -21.05
CA LYS A 313 -13.99 5.31 -21.31
C LYS A 313 -13.91 6.84 -21.29
N LEU A 314 -13.34 7.44 -20.24
CA LEU A 314 -12.50 8.61 -20.44
C LEU A 314 -11.74 8.24 -21.69
N VAL A 315 -12.04 8.91 -22.81
CA VAL A 315 -11.21 8.79 -24.00
C VAL A 315 -9.82 8.96 -23.41
N GLU A 316 -9.05 7.87 -23.40
CA GLU A 316 -7.77 7.79 -22.71
C GLU A 316 -7.08 9.08 -23.11
N ASP A 317 -6.85 10.00 -22.16
CA ASP A 317 -6.33 11.31 -22.52
C ASP A 317 -4.90 11.03 -22.97
N LEU A 318 -4.73 10.92 -24.28
CA LEU A 318 -3.45 10.62 -24.91
C LEU A 318 -2.71 11.90 -25.26
N SER A 319 -3.13 13.08 -24.76
CA SER A 319 -2.39 14.33 -24.98
C SER A 319 -0.93 14.25 -24.49
N TRP A 320 -0.67 13.47 -23.43
CA TRP A 320 0.69 13.19 -22.98
C TRP A 320 1.53 12.42 -24.01
N ARG A 321 0.92 11.71 -24.97
CA ARG A 321 1.61 11.04 -26.08
C ARG A 321 2.23 12.02 -27.08
N GLU A 322 1.77 13.26 -27.10
CA GLU A 322 2.32 14.32 -27.96
C GLU A 322 3.61 14.93 -27.39
N GLN A 323 3.98 14.58 -26.15
CA GLN A 323 5.20 15.04 -25.49
C GLN A 323 6.46 14.31 -26.00
N PRO A 324 7.67 14.88 -25.79
CA PRO A 324 8.93 14.19 -26.09
C PRO A 324 9.05 12.84 -25.35
N VAL A 325 9.77 11.89 -25.93
CA VAL A 325 9.91 10.52 -25.40
C VAL A 325 10.32 10.47 -23.93
N GLU A 326 11.20 11.37 -23.48
CA GLU A 326 11.59 11.45 -22.06
C GLU A 326 10.40 11.72 -21.14
N LYS A 327 9.52 12.64 -21.55
CA LYS A 327 8.30 12.98 -20.78
C LYS A 327 7.24 11.89 -20.86
N ARG A 328 7.21 11.10 -21.93
CA ARG A 328 6.32 9.94 -22.04
C ARG A 328 6.80 8.77 -21.18
N LEU A 329 8.11 8.52 -21.14
CA LEU A 329 8.72 7.54 -20.23
C LEU A 329 8.50 7.93 -18.76
N GLU A 330 8.75 9.21 -18.41
CA GLU A 330 8.44 9.76 -17.08
C GLU A 330 6.95 9.56 -16.73
N HIS A 331 6.03 9.90 -17.66
CA HIS A 331 4.60 9.72 -17.44
C HIS A 331 4.22 8.25 -17.22
N SER A 332 4.74 7.35 -18.07
CA SER A 332 4.47 5.92 -17.98
C SER A 332 4.97 5.32 -16.67
N LEU A 333 6.16 5.72 -16.21
CA LEU A 333 6.71 5.32 -14.92
C LEU A 333 5.85 5.83 -13.76
N LEU A 334 5.52 7.12 -13.74
CA LEU A 334 4.73 7.73 -12.66
C LEU A 334 3.31 7.16 -12.55
N ARG A 335 2.68 6.83 -13.68
CA ARG A 335 1.32 6.27 -13.74
C ARG A 335 1.28 4.74 -13.73
N GLY A 336 2.44 4.07 -13.85
CA GLY A 336 2.50 2.62 -13.94
C GLY A 336 1.90 2.05 -15.23
N ILE A 337 2.01 2.77 -16.35
CA ILE A 337 1.48 2.39 -17.66
C ILE A 337 2.55 1.61 -18.44
N ASP A 338 2.26 0.35 -18.77
CA ASP A 338 3.16 -0.55 -19.51
C ASP A 338 2.81 -0.71 -20.99
N LYS A 339 1.66 -0.17 -21.41
CA LYS A 339 1.06 -0.35 -22.74
C LYS A 339 1.93 0.19 -23.89
N PHE A 340 2.58 1.34 -23.67
CA PHE A 340 3.37 2.05 -24.69
C PHE A 340 4.88 1.99 -24.44
N ILE A 341 5.30 1.25 -23.41
CA ILE A 341 6.67 1.33 -22.92
C ILE A 341 7.68 0.79 -23.93
N ASP A 342 7.32 -0.24 -24.69
CA ASP A 342 8.20 -0.86 -25.67
C ASP A 342 8.51 0.14 -26.81
N ASP A 343 7.47 0.76 -27.37
CA ASP A 343 7.59 1.78 -28.44
C ASP A 343 8.38 3.02 -27.97
N ASP A 344 8.11 3.52 -26.76
CA ASP A 344 8.85 4.66 -26.20
C ASP A 344 10.31 4.30 -25.91
N THR A 345 10.58 3.07 -25.49
CA THR A 345 11.94 2.58 -25.25
C THR A 345 12.72 2.50 -26.56
N GLU A 346 12.08 2.06 -27.65
CA GLU A 346 12.68 2.04 -28.98
C GLU A 346 13.00 3.46 -29.49
N GLU A 347 12.07 4.40 -29.37
CA GLU A 347 12.31 5.80 -29.76
C GLU A 347 13.43 6.43 -28.92
N ALA A 348 13.45 6.18 -27.61
CA ALA A 348 14.53 6.63 -26.73
C ALA A 348 15.86 6.01 -27.15
N LEU A 349 15.91 4.72 -27.47
CA LEU A 349 17.13 4.09 -27.96
C LEU A 349 17.62 4.74 -29.26
N ALA A 350 16.72 5.03 -30.20
CA ALA A 350 17.07 5.72 -31.45
C ALA A 350 17.69 7.10 -31.18
N LYS A 351 17.27 7.79 -30.12
CA LYS A 351 17.80 9.10 -29.69
C LYS A 351 19.12 9.00 -28.93
N TYR A 352 19.21 8.15 -27.91
CA TYR A 352 20.36 8.02 -27.00
C TYR A 352 21.46 7.07 -27.52
N LYS A 353 21.19 6.31 -28.58
CA LYS A 353 22.09 5.41 -29.32
C LYS A 353 22.61 4.18 -28.57
N LYS A 354 22.69 4.24 -27.24
CA LYS A 354 23.17 3.16 -26.38
C LYS A 354 22.06 2.73 -25.43
N PRO A 355 21.75 1.42 -25.31
CA PRO A 355 20.76 0.94 -24.37
C PRO A 355 21.02 1.40 -22.93
N LEU A 356 22.28 1.34 -22.49
CA LEU A 356 22.65 1.78 -21.13
C LEU A 356 22.34 3.26 -20.89
N SER A 357 22.47 4.12 -21.90
CA SER A 357 22.16 5.54 -21.78
C SER A 357 20.65 5.82 -21.71
N VAL A 358 19.79 4.94 -22.21
CA VAL A 358 18.33 5.03 -22.00
C VAL A 358 17.98 4.69 -20.56
N ILE A 359 18.66 3.68 -19.99
CA ILE A 359 18.51 3.28 -18.58
C ILE A 359 19.00 4.41 -17.66
N GLU A 360 20.26 4.82 -17.79
CA GLU A 360 20.89 5.82 -16.93
C GLU A 360 20.34 7.25 -17.12
N GLY A 361 19.70 7.52 -18.26
CA GLY A 361 19.05 8.80 -18.53
C GLY A 361 17.56 8.77 -18.18
N PRO A 362 16.65 8.80 -19.18
CA PRO A 362 15.23 9.09 -18.95
C PRO A 362 14.52 8.10 -18.03
N LEU A 363 14.94 6.83 -17.99
CA LEU A 363 14.32 5.84 -17.10
C LEU A 363 14.71 6.06 -15.64
N MET A 364 15.99 6.27 -15.35
CA MET A 364 16.47 6.61 -14.00
C MET A 364 15.99 7.98 -13.54
N ASP A 365 15.90 8.97 -14.43
CA ASP A 365 15.31 10.28 -14.11
C ASP A 365 13.84 10.14 -13.67
N GLY A 366 13.05 9.33 -14.39
CA GLY A 366 11.67 9.02 -14.02
C GLY A 366 11.56 8.29 -12.68
N MET A 367 12.44 7.31 -12.43
CA MET A 367 12.52 6.61 -11.13
C MET A 367 12.98 7.52 -9.98
N GLY A 368 13.81 8.52 -10.26
CA GLY A 368 14.18 9.56 -9.30
C GLY A 368 12.96 10.32 -8.79
N ILE A 369 12.08 10.75 -9.70
CA ILE A 369 10.83 11.44 -9.34
C ILE A 369 9.90 10.52 -8.54
N VAL A 370 9.81 9.23 -8.91
CA VAL A 370 9.07 8.22 -8.12
C VAL A 370 9.62 8.14 -6.69
N GLY A 371 10.94 8.12 -6.54
CA GLY A 371 11.62 8.12 -5.23
C GLY A 371 11.31 9.38 -4.41
N ASP A 372 11.36 10.56 -5.03
CA ASP A 372 11.06 11.83 -4.38
C ASP A 372 9.60 11.90 -3.90
N LEU A 373 8.65 11.47 -4.75
CA LEU A 373 7.22 11.43 -4.40
C LEU A 373 6.92 10.41 -3.30
N PHE A 374 7.58 9.25 -3.33
CA PHE A 374 7.45 8.24 -2.28
C PHE A 374 8.00 8.78 -0.95
N GLY A 375 9.21 9.36 -0.95
CA GLY A 375 9.82 9.98 0.22
C GLY A 375 9.00 11.14 0.80
N ALA A 376 8.28 11.89 -0.05
CA ALA A 376 7.38 12.97 0.37
C ALA A 376 6.00 12.49 0.86
N GLY A 377 5.72 11.18 0.84
CA GLY A 377 4.40 10.62 1.19
C GLY A 377 3.28 10.96 0.20
N LYS A 378 3.65 11.39 -1.02
CA LYS A 378 2.72 11.72 -2.12
C LYS A 378 2.45 10.53 -3.05
N MET A 379 3.27 9.49 -2.91
CA MET A 379 3.14 8.21 -3.60
C MET A 379 3.34 7.09 -2.58
N PHE A 380 2.57 6.00 -2.72
CA PHE A 380 2.59 4.86 -1.80
C PHE A 380 3.18 3.62 -2.49
N LEU A 381 3.58 2.62 -1.70
CA LEU A 381 4.24 1.41 -2.17
C LEU A 381 3.52 0.73 -3.37
N PRO A 382 2.18 0.60 -3.40
CA PRO A 382 1.44 0.11 -4.57
C PRO A 382 1.78 0.79 -5.89
N GLN A 383 1.94 2.12 -5.86
CA GLN A 383 2.26 2.92 -7.03
C GLN A 383 3.71 2.72 -7.44
N VAL A 384 4.63 2.67 -6.46
CA VAL A 384 6.06 2.37 -6.69
C VAL A 384 6.25 0.99 -7.31
N VAL A 385 5.51 -0.02 -6.86
CA VAL A 385 5.55 -1.38 -7.44
C VAL A 385 5.08 -1.36 -8.90
N LYS A 386 4.02 -0.62 -9.23
CA LYS A 386 3.58 -0.43 -10.62
C LYS A 386 4.65 0.28 -11.45
N SER A 387 5.28 1.33 -10.95
CA SER A 387 6.39 2.02 -11.61
C SER A 387 7.58 1.10 -11.85
N ALA A 388 7.97 0.30 -10.86
CA ALA A 388 9.06 -0.67 -10.96
C ALA A 388 8.76 -1.76 -12.01
N ARG A 389 7.50 -2.17 -12.16
CA ARG A 389 7.09 -3.10 -13.22
C ARG A 389 7.29 -2.50 -14.62
N VAL A 390 6.90 -1.23 -14.81
CA VAL A 390 7.11 -0.51 -16.08
C VAL A 390 8.60 -0.37 -16.38
N MET A 391 9.40 0.01 -15.38
CA MET A 391 10.86 0.08 -15.47
C MET A 391 11.46 -1.27 -15.89
N LYS A 392 11.07 -2.35 -15.21
CA LYS A 392 11.54 -3.70 -15.52
C LYS A 392 11.19 -4.12 -16.95
N LYS A 393 10.00 -3.79 -17.43
CA LYS A 393 9.58 -4.10 -18.81
C LYS A 393 10.44 -3.36 -19.84
N SER A 394 10.69 -2.07 -19.63
CA SER A 394 11.58 -1.27 -20.49
C SER A 394 13.02 -1.81 -20.51
N VAL A 395 13.57 -2.16 -19.36
CA VAL A 395 14.93 -2.73 -19.28
C VAL A 395 14.99 -4.11 -19.94
N ALA A 396 13.99 -4.97 -19.73
CA ALA A 396 13.92 -6.27 -20.41
C ALA A 396 13.87 -6.15 -21.94
N TRP A 397 13.29 -5.06 -22.46
CA TRP A 397 13.32 -4.75 -23.89
C TRP A 397 14.74 -4.39 -24.37
N LEU A 398 15.53 -3.69 -23.54
CA LEU A 398 16.91 -3.26 -23.84
C LEU A 398 17.97 -4.35 -23.62
N GLU A 399 17.71 -5.33 -22.75
CA GLU A 399 18.64 -6.39 -22.35
C GLU A 399 19.27 -7.15 -23.55
N PRO A 400 18.50 -7.64 -24.55
CA PRO A 400 19.09 -8.35 -25.69
C PRO A 400 20.08 -7.49 -26.49
N LEU A 401 19.84 -6.18 -26.56
CA LEU A 401 20.70 -5.25 -27.30
C LEU A 401 22.00 -4.95 -26.53
N MET A 402 21.92 -4.88 -25.20
CA MET A 402 23.09 -4.77 -24.33
C MET A 402 23.98 -6.01 -24.44
N GLU A 403 23.39 -7.21 -24.48
CA GLU A 403 24.12 -8.45 -24.67
C GLU A 403 24.80 -8.51 -26.03
N ALA A 404 24.12 -8.08 -27.10
CA ALA A 404 24.71 -8.00 -28.45
C ALA A 404 25.89 -7.00 -28.52
N GLU A 405 25.74 -5.79 -27.97
CA GLU A 405 26.83 -4.79 -27.94
C GLU A 405 28.03 -5.31 -27.13
N ARG A 406 27.77 -6.05 -26.05
CA ARG A 406 28.81 -6.67 -25.23
C ARG A 406 29.54 -7.77 -25.99
N GLU A 407 28.82 -8.63 -26.70
CA GLU A 407 29.41 -9.69 -27.51
C GLU A 407 30.27 -9.11 -28.65
N GLU A 408 29.83 -8.04 -29.31
CA GLU A 408 30.61 -7.35 -30.35
C GLU A 408 31.93 -6.78 -29.79
N LYS A 409 31.90 -6.18 -28.59
CA LYS A 409 33.11 -5.73 -27.90
C LYS A 409 34.03 -6.89 -27.52
N ILE A 410 33.47 -8.02 -27.06
CA ILE A 410 34.25 -9.22 -26.75
C ILE A 410 34.94 -9.75 -28.00
N VAL A 411 34.24 -9.84 -29.13
CA VAL A 411 34.80 -10.27 -30.41
C VAL A 411 35.91 -9.34 -30.87
N THR A 412 35.66 -8.03 -30.85
CA THR A 412 36.66 -7.01 -31.24
C THR A 412 37.92 -7.07 -30.38
N GLN A 413 37.75 -7.18 -29.06
CA GLN A 413 38.86 -7.31 -28.12
C GLN A 413 39.60 -8.64 -28.29
N THR A 414 38.89 -9.73 -28.59
CA THR A 414 39.50 -11.03 -28.89
C THR A 414 40.39 -10.96 -30.12
N SER A 415 39.94 -10.30 -31.19
CA SER A 415 40.74 -10.08 -32.40
C SER A 415 41.98 -9.22 -32.12
N PHE A 416 41.84 -8.17 -31.31
CA PHE A 416 42.96 -7.32 -30.89
C PHE A 416 44.00 -8.08 -30.05
N LEU A 417 43.57 -8.85 -29.05
CA LEU A 417 44.49 -9.63 -28.21
C LEU A 417 45.29 -10.66 -29.02
N ARG A 418 44.67 -11.24 -30.07
CA ARG A 418 45.34 -12.17 -30.98
C ARG A 418 46.32 -11.49 -31.94
N SER A 419 46.10 -10.23 -32.30
CA SER A 419 47.05 -9.47 -33.12
C SER A 419 48.28 -9.02 -32.32
N GLU A 420 48.12 -8.73 -31.03
CA GLU A 420 49.25 -8.39 -30.14
C GLU A 420 50.05 -9.62 -29.68
N ASN A 421 49.39 -10.78 -29.52
CA ASN A 421 50.05 -12.01 -29.12
C ASN A 421 49.54 -13.20 -29.94
N SER A 422 50.27 -13.50 -31.03
CA SER A 422 49.94 -14.60 -31.94
C SER A 422 50.04 -16.00 -31.32
N ALA A 423 50.59 -16.13 -30.10
CA ALA A 423 50.65 -17.39 -29.36
C ALA A 423 49.37 -17.70 -28.56
N LEU A 424 48.46 -16.73 -28.38
CA LEU A 424 47.18 -16.97 -27.72
C LEU A 424 46.23 -17.75 -28.64
N SER A 425 45.66 -18.84 -28.13
CA SER A 425 44.54 -19.50 -28.82
C SER A 425 43.28 -18.63 -28.77
N GLU A 426 42.34 -18.88 -29.67
CA GLU A 426 41.10 -18.12 -29.76
C GLU A 426 40.24 -18.23 -28.50
N SER A 427 40.20 -19.42 -27.89
CA SER A 427 39.51 -19.66 -26.62
C SER A 427 40.14 -18.89 -25.46
N GLU A 428 41.47 -18.84 -25.39
CA GLU A 428 42.19 -18.09 -24.35
C GLU A 428 42.01 -16.57 -24.50
N ALA A 429 42.15 -16.05 -25.72
CA ALA A 429 41.93 -14.64 -26.01
C ALA A 429 40.48 -14.21 -25.71
N ARG A 430 39.49 -15.05 -26.04
CA ARG A 430 38.09 -14.79 -25.73
C ARG A 430 37.79 -14.87 -24.23
N ALA A 431 38.41 -15.78 -23.50
CA ALA A 431 38.27 -15.87 -22.05
C ALA A 431 38.83 -14.61 -21.35
N ILE A 432 39.97 -14.10 -21.81
CA ILE A 432 40.56 -12.84 -21.32
C ILE A 432 39.65 -11.65 -21.65
N ALA A 433 39.18 -11.53 -22.90
CA ALA A 433 38.25 -10.48 -23.31
C ALA A 433 36.95 -10.50 -22.51
N THR A 434 36.32 -11.67 -22.34
CA THR A 434 35.09 -11.84 -21.55
C THR A 434 35.29 -11.37 -20.10
N LYS A 435 36.43 -11.71 -19.49
CA LYS A 435 36.76 -11.31 -18.11
C LYS A 435 36.96 -9.80 -17.95
N SER A 436 37.44 -9.11 -18.99
CA SER A 436 37.54 -7.64 -18.97
C SER A 436 36.18 -6.92 -18.99
N PHE A 437 35.12 -7.57 -19.50
CA PHE A 437 33.78 -6.99 -19.61
C PHE A 437 32.76 -7.55 -18.59
N SER A 438 33.16 -8.43 -17.67
CA SER A 438 32.26 -9.03 -16.66
C SER A 438 32.06 -8.21 -15.37
N ASN A 439 32.79 -7.11 -15.19
CA ASN A 439 32.75 -6.32 -13.94
C ASN A 439 31.59 -5.31 -13.85
N GLY A 440 30.63 -5.32 -14.78
CA GLY A 440 29.53 -4.35 -14.85
C GLY A 440 28.14 -4.98 -14.99
N LYS A 441 27.85 -6.08 -14.30
CA LYS A 441 26.47 -6.57 -14.21
C LYS A 441 25.65 -5.53 -13.46
N VAL A 442 24.73 -4.85 -14.15
CA VAL A 442 23.68 -4.05 -13.53
C VAL A 442 22.78 -5.03 -12.78
N ILE A 443 22.97 -5.12 -11.47
CA ILE A 443 22.04 -5.84 -10.59
C ILE A 443 20.89 -4.86 -10.35
N MET A 444 19.80 -4.99 -11.10
CA MET A 444 18.56 -4.34 -10.69
C MET A 444 18.10 -5.04 -9.42
N ALA A 445 18.19 -4.32 -8.29
CA ALA A 445 17.54 -4.74 -7.07
C ALA A 445 16.04 -4.83 -7.37
N ASN A 446 15.45 -6.01 -7.18
CA ASN A 446 14.00 -6.08 -7.08
C ASN A 446 13.60 -5.19 -5.90
N VAL A 447 12.60 -4.34 -6.08
CA VAL A 447 11.94 -3.63 -4.97
C VAL A 447 11.13 -4.67 -4.19
N LYS A 448 11.81 -5.62 -3.55
CA LYS A 448 11.30 -6.29 -2.36
C LYS A 448 11.61 -5.32 -1.22
N GLY A 449 10.58 -4.88 -0.51
CA GLY A 449 10.65 -3.85 0.52
C GLY A 449 11.39 -4.31 1.79
N ASP A 450 12.61 -4.79 1.64
CA ASP A 450 13.50 -5.22 2.72
C ASP A 450 14.21 -4.01 3.33
#